data_AF-A0A848GX16-F1
#
_entry.id   AF-A0A848GX16-F1
#
_cell.length_a   1.000
_cell.length_b   1.000
_cell.length_c   1.000
_cell.angle_alpha   90.00
_cell.angle_beta   90.00
_cell.angle_gamma   90.00
#
_symmetry.space_group_name_H-M   'P 1'
#
loop_
_entity.id
_entity.type
_entity.pdbx_description
1 polymer ?
#
loop_
_entity_poly.entity_id
_entity_poly.type
_entity_poly.pdbx_seq_one_letter_code
_entity_poly.pdbx_strand_id
1 'polypeptide(L)'
;MRSAIQKKVAVIVAHPDDETLWAGGTLLSHPEWECFVACICRANDADRAPRFAAVMQALGATGSMADMDDGPEQTPLPIPAVAEQVLQLLPYTQFDLIITHNIAGEYTRHRRHEEVSEAVFQLWEQQQLSSPELWYFAYDDDSRSHFPLADPTADIYLPLSPDIYQQKKNIITDIYGFSHDSWEAKITPSAEAFRTFSTVAEAAQWLNRNRILP
;
A
#
# COMPACT_ATOMS: atom_id res chain seq x y z
N MET A 1 17.96 -1.16 -30.24
CA MET A 1 17.60 -1.94 -29.04
C MET A 1 16.22 -1.46 -28.63
N ARG A 2 15.20 -2.31 -28.65
CA ARG A 2 13.90 -1.96 -28.08
C ARG A 2 14.14 -1.85 -26.57
N SER A 3 13.87 -0.69 -25.97
CA SER A 3 13.73 -0.59 -24.51
C SER A 3 12.78 -1.70 -24.10
N ALA A 4 13.18 -2.57 -23.16
CA ALA A 4 12.20 -3.41 -22.50
C ALA A 4 11.12 -2.46 -21.93
N ILE A 5 9.85 -2.77 -22.16
CA ILE A 5 8.77 -1.98 -21.57
C ILE A 5 8.89 -2.21 -20.06
N GLN A 6 9.16 -1.13 -19.33
CA GLN A 6 9.27 -1.15 -17.88
C GLN A 6 7.87 -1.30 -17.29
N LYS A 7 7.63 -2.26 -16.38
CA LYS A 7 6.32 -2.46 -15.75
C LYS A 7 6.03 -1.25 -14.87
N LYS A 8 4.93 -0.54 -15.15
CA LYS A 8 4.48 0.62 -14.37
C LYS A 8 3.60 0.18 -13.21
N VAL A 9 3.98 0.53 -11.99
CA VAL A 9 3.29 0.08 -10.79
C VAL A 9 2.87 1.28 -9.94
N ALA A 10 1.59 1.35 -9.60
CA ALA A 10 1.08 2.27 -8.60
C ALA A 10 0.92 1.56 -7.26
N VAL A 11 1.51 2.09 -6.20
CA VAL A 11 1.24 1.66 -4.82
C VAL A 11 0.48 2.79 -4.13
N ILE A 12 -0.76 2.54 -3.74
CA ILE A 12 -1.66 3.57 -3.20
C ILE A 12 -1.92 3.23 -1.75
N VAL A 13 -1.52 4.11 -0.84
CA VAL A 13 -1.55 3.86 0.60
C VAL A 13 -2.13 5.04 1.37
N ALA A 14 -2.53 4.76 2.61
CA ALA A 14 -3.04 5.76 3.53
C ALA A 14 -1.91 6.57 4.14
N HIS A 15 -0.99 5.91 4.86
CA HIS A 15 0.02 6.55 5.69
C HIS A 15 1.44 6.34 5.12
N PRO A 16 2.39 7.24 5.43
CA PRO A 16 3.76 7.11 4.95
C PRO A 16 4.53 6.09 5.79
N ASP A 17 4.61 4.85 5.35
CA ASP A 17 5.26 3.68 5.95
C ASP A 17 4.56 2.41 5.47
N ASP A 18 3.25 2.48 5.24
CA ASP A 18 2.42 1.41 4.69
C ASP A 18 3.05 0.78 3.43
N GLU A 19 3.56 1.61 2.51
CA GLU A 19 4.16 1.12 1.25
C GLU A 19 5.39 0.25 1.53
N THR A 20 6.17 0.61 2.56
CA THR A 20 7.37 -0.11 2.96
C THR A 20 7.01 -1.32 3.79
N LEU A 21 6.10 -1.21 4.75
CA LEU A 21 5.67 -2.30 5.63
C LEU A 21 5.05 -3.45 4.83
N TRP A 22 4.21 -3.13 3.85
CA TRP A 22 3.35 -4.12 3.20
C TRP A 22 3.79 -4.52 1.79
N ALA A 23 4.63 -3.73 1.12
CA ALA A 23 5.16 -4.04 -0.20
C ALA A 23 6.64 -3.71 -0.41
N GLY A 24 7.36 -3.19 0.59
CA GLY A 24 8.74 -2.71 0.42
C GLY A 24 9.69 -3.79 -0.09
N GLY A 25 9.54 -5.04 0.35
CA GLY A 25 10.31 -6.18 -0.13
C GLY A 25 10.03 -6.51 -1.60
N THR A 26 8.78 -6.45 -2.03
CA THR A 26 8.36 -6.62 -3.42
C THR A 26 8.95 -5.53 -4.29
N LEU A 27 8.91 -4.27 -3.87
CA LEU A 27 9.50 -3.14 -4.60
C LEU A 27 11.02 -3.28 -4.72
N LEU A 28 11.72 -3.60 -3.61
CA LEU A 28 13.17 -3.82 -3.60
C LEU A 28 13.60 -5.02 -4.45
N SER A 29 12.73 -6.03 -4.57
CA SER A 29 13.01 -7.23 -5.37
C SER A 29 12.82 -7.02 -6.88
N HIS A 30 12.17 -5.92 -7.28
CA HIS A 30 11.89 -5.59 -8.67
C HIS A 30 12.40 -4.18 -9.02
N PRO A 31 13.73 -3.94 -8.97
CA PRO A 31 14.32 -2.63 -9.29
C PRO A 31 14.11 -2.23 -10.75
N GLU A 32 13.69 -3.16 -11.61
CA GLU A 32 13.29 -2.88 -12.98
C GLU A 32 11.87 -2.34 -13.10
N TRP A 33 11.06 -2.23 -12.05
CA TRP A 33 9.73 -1.61 -12.15
C TRP A 33 9.81 -0.08 -12.09
N GLU A 34 8.90 0.59 -12.81
CA GLU A 34 8.67 2.04 -12.67
C GLU A 34 7.58 2.24 -11.61
N CYS A 35 8.00 2.39 -10.35
CA CYS A 35 7.10 2.46 -9.21
C CYS A 35 6.75 3.92 -8.85
N PHE A 36 5.45 4.18 -8.67
CA PHE A 36 4.92 5.41 -8.10
C PHE A 36 4.10 5.12 -6.85
N VAL A 37 4.44 5.77 -5.73
CA VAL A 37 3.71 5.66 -4.46
C VAL A 37 2.84 6.90 -4.24
N ALA A 38 1.52 6.70 -4.13
CA ALA A 38 0.58 7.74 -3.72
C ALA A 38 0.18 7.52 -2.25
N CYS A 39 0.50 8.46 -1.38
CA CYS A 39 0.16 8.42 0.03
C CYS A 39 -0.85 9.54 0.36
N ILE A 40 -2.04 9.23 0.86
CA ILE A 40 -3.10 10.23 0.98
C ILE A 40 -3.03 11.10 2.26
N CYS A 41 -2.18 10.75 3.23
CA CYS A 41 -2.07 11.44 4.52
C CYS A 41 -0.68 12.03 4.77
N ARG A 42 -0.62 13.02 5.68
CA ARG A 42 0.60 13.54 6.32
C ARG A 42 1.59 14.29 5.41
N ALA A 43 1.16 14.83 4.27
CA ALA A 43 2.04 15.62 3.39
C ALA A 43 2.63 16.87 4.08
N ASN A 44 1.92 17.49 5.01
CA ASN A 44 2.41 18.67 5.75
C ASN A 44 3.14 18.31 7.05
N ASP A 45 3.31 17.02 7.33
CA ASP A 45 4.01 16.57 8.52
C ASP A 45 5.52 16.85 8.39
N ALA A 46 6.03 17.74 9.24
CA ALA A 46 7.42 18.17 9.21
C ALA A 46 8.44 17.06 9.55
N ASP A 47 7.98 15.94 10.12
CA ASP A 47 8.82 14.77 10.41
C ASP A 47 8.62 13.65 9.37
N ARG A 48 7.37 13.27 9.08
CA ARG A 48 7.03 12.11 8.23
C ARG A 48 7.21 12.39 6.74
N ALA A 49 6.86 13.58 6.24
CA ALA A 49 6.95 13.86 4.80
C ALA A 49 8.40 13.87 4.25
N PRO A 50 9.40 14.47 4.94
CA PRO A 50 10.79 14.36 4.51
C PRO A 50 11.31 12.92 4.51
N ARG A 51 10.86 12.10 5.47
CA ARG A 51 11.24 10.68 5.56
C ARG A 51 10.65 9.87 4.41
N PHE A 52 9.36 10.07 4.10
CA PHE A 52 8.73 9.47 2.92
C PHE A 52 9.51 9.78 1.63
N ALA A 53 9.92 11.04 1.43
CA ALA A 53 10.71 11.41 0.27
C ALA A 53 12.08 10.69 0.21
N ALA A 54 12.75 10.51 1.35
CA ALA A 54 13.99 9.74 1.43
C ALA A 54 13.75 8.23 1.18
N VAL A 55 12.63 7.69 1.64
CA VAL A 55 12.23 6.29 1.42
C VAL A 55 11.96 6.02 -0.05
N MET A 56 11.34 6.96 -0.78
CA MET A 56 11.14 6.83 -2.23
C MET A 56 12.48 6.63 -2.94
N GLN A 57 13.52 7.39 -2.55
CA GLN A 57 14.87 7.20 -3.10
C GLN A 57 15.44 5.83 -2.75
N ALA A 58 15.26 5.36 -1.51
CA ALA A 58 15.77 4.07 -1.06
C ALA A 58 15.09 2.87 -1.75
N LEU A 59 13.80 3.00 -2.06
CA LEU A 59 13.02 2.00 -2.79
C LEU A 59 13.24 2.06 -4.31
N GLY A 60 13.95 3.07 -4.82
CA GLY A 60 14.06 3.31 -6.27
C GLY A 60 12.74 3.75 -6.91
N ALA A 61 11.84 4.33 -6.12
CA ALA A 61 10.51 4.75 -6.52
C ALA A 61 10.39 6.29 -6.60
N THR A 62 9.29 6.75 -7.18
CA THR A 62 8.81 8.13 -7.05
C THR A 62 7.52 8.15 -6.25
N GLY A 63 7.12 9.31 -5.71
CA GLY A 63 5.87 9.38 -4.98
C GLY A 63 5.42 10.80 -4.63
N SER A 64 4.17 10.90 -4.21
CA SER A 64 3.54 12.14 -3.79
C SER A 64 2.63 11.89 -2.59
N MET A 65 2.48 12.92 -1.76
CA MET A 65 1.65 12.86 -0.56
C MET A 65 0.51 13.89 -0.61
N ALA A 66 -0.63 13.55 -0.02
CA ALA A 66 -1.68 14.50 0.36
C ALA A 66 -1.82 14.61 1.89
N ASP A 67 -2.70 15.48 2.37
CA ASP A 67 -2.84 15.78 3.80
C ASP A 67 -4.26 15.50 4.31
N MET A 68 -4.84 14.38 3.88
CA MET A 68 -6.09 13.89 4.48
C MET A 68 -5.89 13.55 5.96
N ASP A 69 -6.98 13.59 6.74
CA ASP A 69 -6.93 13.46 8.19
C ASP A 69 -6.33 12.13 8.63
N ASP A 70 -5.49 12.20 9.66
CA ASP A 70 -4.78 11.06 10.25
C ASP A 70 -5.03 11.02 11.77
N GLY A 71 -5.11 9.81 12.35
CA GLY A 71 -5.21 9.59 13.79
C GLY A 71 -6.47 8.85 14.30
N PRO A 72 -6.56 8.60 15.61
CA PRO A 72 -7.64 7.79 16.19
C PRO A 72 -9.02 8.47 16.14
N GLU A 73 -9.05 9.81 16.08
CA GLU A 73 -10.28 10.62 16.09
C GLU A 73 -10.84 10.89 14.69
N GLN A 74 -10.27 10.26 13.66
CA GLN A 74 -10.70 10.50 12.28
C GLN A 74 -12.19 10.14 12.08
N THR A 75 -12.89 11.01 11.36
CA THR A 75 -14.27 10.79 10.94
C THR A 75 -14.34 10.11 9.56
N PRO A 76 -15.48 9.52 9.17
CA PRO A 76 -15.64 9.00 7.81
C PRO A 76 -15.48 10.08 6.75
N LEU A 77 -14.68 9.82 5.73
CA LEU A 77 -14.59 10.66 4.53
C LEU A 77 -15.54 10.16 3.44
N PRO A 78 -16.11 11.07 2.62
CA PRO A 78 -16.80 10.66 1.41
C PRO A 78 -15.82 9.96 0.46
N ILE A 79 -16.12 8.72 0.07
CA ILE A 79 -15.30 7.96 -0.90
C ILE A 79 -14.99 8.74 -2.18
N PRO A 80 -15.93 9.52 -2.77
CA PRO A 80 -15.61 10.34 -3.93
C PRO A 80 -14.48 11.37 -3.69
N ALA A 81 -14.35 11.90 -2.47
CA ALA A 81 -13.27 12.83 -2.12
C ALA A 81 -11.92 12.10 -2.00
N VAL A 82 -11.91 10.89 -1.42
CA VAL A 82 -10.71 10.04 -1.35
C VAL A 82 -10.27 9.61 -2.76
N ALA A 83 -11.21 9.24 -3.62
CA ALA A 83 -10.96 8.89 -5.01
C ALA A 83 -10.37 10.07 -5.81
N GLU A 84 -10.94 11.26 -5.66
CA GLU A 84 -10.39 12.48 -6.27
C GLU A 84 -8.96 12.74 -5.81
N GLN A 85 -8.68 12.59 -4.51
CA GLN A 85 -7.35 12.79 -3.97
C GLN A 85 -6.33 11.79 -4.53
N VAL A 86 -6.71 10.51 -4.65
CA VAL A 86 -5.88 9.48 -5.29
C VAL A 86 -5.52 9.88 -6.72
N LEU A 87 -6.50 10.31 -7.52
CA LEU A 87 -6.26 10.76 -8.90
C LEU A 87 -5.35 12.00 -8.98
N GLN A 88 -5.46 12.93 -8.03
CA GLN A 88 -4.60 14.12 -7.99
C GLN A 88 -3.14 13.82 -7.65
N LEU A 89 -2.88 12.72 -6.93
CA LEU A 89 -1.54 12.28 -6.56
C LEU A 89 -0.84 11.53 -7.70
N LEU A 90 -1.59 10.70 -8.41
CA LEU A 90 -1.01 9.85 -9.44
C LEU A 90 -0.58 10.67 -10.68
N PRO A 91 0.60 10.37 -11.26
CA PRO A 91 1.09 11.08 -12.45
C PRO A 91 0.34 10.69 -13.72
N TYR A 92 -0.29 9.50 -13.70
CA TYR A 92 -1.01 8.89 -14.80
C TYR A 92 -2.21 8.12 -14.25
N THR A 93 -3.15 7.76 -15.12
CA THR A 93 -4.31 6.94 -14.77
C THR A 93 -4.25 5.52 -15.36
N GLN A 94 -3.12 5.14 -15.95
CA GLN A 94 -2.92 3.80 -16.51
C GLN A 94 -1.61 3.21 -16.00
N PHE A 95 -1.71 2.04 -15.39
CA PHE A 95 -0.61 1.26 -14.85
C PHE A 95 -0.72 -0.19 -15.33
N ASP A 96 0.38 -0.94 -15.22
CA ASP A 96 0.38 -2.39 -15.46
C ASP A 96 -0.01 -3.17 -14.20
N LEU A 97 0.11 -2.53 -13.03
CA LEU A 97 -0.28 -3.07 -11.74
C LEU A 97 -0.66 -1.93 -10.78
N ILE A 98 -1.74 -2.13 -10.01
CA ILE A 98 -2.10 -1.30 -8.86
C ILE A 98 -2.01 -2.18 -7.61
N ILE A 99 -1.34 -1.70 -6.58
CA ILE A 99 -1.25 -2.32 -5.26
C ILE A 99 -1.85 -1.36 -4.24
N THR A 100 -2.72 -1.82 -3.36
CA THR A 100 -3.36 -0.97 -2.33
C THR A 100 -3.80 -1.76 -1.12
N HIS A 101 -4.34 -1.06 -0.12
CA HIS A 101 -5.03 -1.61 1.03
C HIS A 101 -6.22 -2.51 0.62
N ASN A 102 -6.54 -3.51 1.43
CA ASN A 102 -7.74 -4.32 1.28
C ASN A 102 -8.88 -3.74 2.13
N ILE A 103 -10.09 -4.12 1.75
CA ILE A 103 -11.33 -3.50 2.20
C ILE A 103 -11.60 -3.68 3.70
N ALA A 104 -10.96 -4.67 4.32
CA ALA A 104 -11.04 -4.90 5.76
C ALA A 104 -10.01 -4.08 6.56
N GLY A 105 -9.07 -3.39 5.89
CA GLY A 105 -8.03 -2.59 6.52
C GLY A 105 -6.81 -3.38 7.02
N GLU A 106 -6.70 -4.67 6.64
CA GLU A 106 -5.54 -5.59 6.68
C GLU A 106 -5.12 -6.07 8.06
N TYR A 107 -5.22 -5.22 9.05
CA TYR A 107 -4.91 -5.51 10.43
C TYR A 107 -5.49 -4.38 11.24
N THR A 108 -5.88 -4.63 12.50
CA THR A 108 -6.33 -3.60 13.44
C THR A 108 -7.15 -2.49 12.76
N ARG A 109 -8.44 -2.70 12.48
CA ARG A 109 -9.32 -1.75 11.75
C ARG A 109 -8.79 -0.30 11.62
N HIS A 110 -8.19 0.03 10.48
CA HIS A 110 -7.75 1.38 10.13
C HIS A 110 -8.71 1.98 9.09
N ARG A 111 -9.53 2.96 9.51
CA ARG A 111 -10.57 3.52 8.64
C ARG A 111 -10.00 4.13 7.34
N ARG A 112 -8.81 4.74 7.37
CA ARG A 112 -8.18 5.30 6.16
C ARG A 112 -7.76 4.22 5.16
N HIS A 113 -7.44 3.01 5.63
CA HIS A 113 -7.11 1.88 4.75
C HIS A 113 -8.38 1.40 4.04
N GLU A 114 -9.47 1.24 4.79
CA GLU A 114 -10.79 0.88 4.24
C GLU A 114 -11.24 1.88 3.16
N GLU A 115 -11.11 3.18 3.43
CA GLU A 115 -11.53 4.25 2.53
C GLU A 115 -10.64 4.34 1.27
N VAL A 116 -9.33 4.17 1.41
CA VAL A 116 -8.40 4.08 0.26
C VAL A 116 -8.71 2.85 -0.59
N SER A 117 -8.94 1.69 0.05
CA SER A 117 -9.28 0.45 -0.65
C SER A 117 -10.55 0.61 -1.48
N GLU A 118 -11.62 1.11 -0.86
CA GLU A 118 -12.90 1.35 -1.55
C GLU A 118 -12.76 2.39 -2.68
N ALA A 119 -12.03 3.49 -2.43
CA ALA A 119 -11.80 4.52 -3.44
C ALA A 119 -11.04 3.98 -4.66
N VAL A 120 -9.95 3.23 -4.44
CA VAL A 120 -9.17 2.62 -5.53
C VAL A 120 -10.02 1.62 -6.30
N PHE A 121 -10.82 0.79 -5.61
CA PHE A 121 -11.73 -0.13 -6.27
C PHE A 121 -12.75 0.61 -7.16
N GLN A 122 -13.39 1.68 -6.64
CA GLN A 122 -14.35 2.46 -7.42
C GLN A 122 -13.71 3.12 -8.66
N LEU A 123 -12.49 3.65 -8.52
CA LEU A 123 -11.74 4.20 -9.65
C LEU A 123 -11.44 3.12 -10.71
N TRP A 124 -11.09 1.91 -10.28
CA TRP A 124 -10.81 0.79 -11.18
C TRP A 124 -12.05 0.25 -11.86
N GLU A 125 -13.15 0.05 -11.11
CA GLU A 125 -14.45 -0.37 -11.62
C GLU A 125 -14.98 0.60 -12.68
N GLN A 126 -14.81 1.91 -12.45
CA GLN A 126 -15.26 2.97 -13.34
C GLN A 126 -14.26 3.28 -14.47
N GLN A 127 -13.15 2.55 -14.55
CA GLN A 127 -12.07 2.75 -15.53
C GLN A 127 -11.44 4.16 -15.49
N GLN A 128 -11.58 4.87 -14.38
CA GLN A 128 -10.88 6.14 -14.14
C GLN A 128 -9.42 5.92 -13.76
N LEU A 129 -9.12 4.75 -13.19
CA LEU A 129 -7.78 4.22 -12.98
C LEU A 129 -7.72 2.83 -13.64
N SER A 130 -6.88 2.64 -14.64
CA SER A 130 -6.83 1.42 -15.45
C SER A 130 -5.58 0.59 -15.14
N SER A 131 -5.80 -0.70 -14.93
CA SER A 131 -4.74 -1.70 -14.80
C SER A 131 -5.30 -3.08 -15.15
N PRO A 132 -4.52 -3.97 -15.79
CA PRO A 132 -4.91 -5.36 -15.97
C PRO A 132 -4.88 -6.15 -14.65
N GLU A 133 -4.17 -5.65 -13.63
CA GLU A 133 -4.00 -6.31 -12.33
C GLU A 133 -4.25 -5.34 -11.17
N LEU A 134 -5.06 -5.77 -10.20
CA LEU A 134 -5.24 -5.10 -8.91
C LEU A 134 -4.84 -6.06 -7.79
N TRP A 135 -3.88 -5.66 -6.96
CA TRP A 135 -3.41 -6.41 -5.82
C TRP A 135 -3.79 -5.70 -4.53
N TYR A 136 -4.34 -6.44 -3.59
CA TYR A 136 -4.56 -5.98 -2.24
C TYR A 136 -3.56 -6.61 -1.28
N PHE A 137 -3.08 -5.83 -0.32
CA PHE A 137 -2.34 -6.36 0.82
C PHE A 137 -3.14 -7.47 1.53
N ALA A 138 -2.47 -8.58 1.85
CA ALA A 138 -3.09 -9.72 2.50
C ALA A 138 -2.35 -10.01 3.81
N TYR A 139 -2.69 -9.25 4.83
CA TYR A 139 -2.20 -9.44 6.19
C TYR A 139 -3.39 -9.69 7.11
N ASP A 140 -3.12 -10.26 8.27
CA ASP A 140 -4.10 -10.41 9.35
C ASP A 140 -3.39 -10.35 10.70
N ASP A 141 -4.10 -9.84 11.70
CA ASP A 141 -3.64 -9.76 13.09
C ASP A 141 -4.54 -10.52 14.08
N ASP A 142 -5.47 -11.32 13.55
CA ASP A 142 -6.48 -12.09 14.28
C ASP A 142 -7.14 -11.24 15.37
N SER A 143 -7.75 -10.13 14.94
CA SER A 143 -8.42 -9.18 15.85
C SER A 143 -7.49 -8.68 16.97
N ARG A 144 -6.26 -8.34 16.60
CA ARG A 144 -5.19 -7.87 17.50
C ARG A 144 -4.63 -8.93 18.46
N SER A 145 -4.84 -10.22 18.19
CA SER A 145 -4.27 -11.30 19.02
C SER A 145 -2.75 -11.46 18.80
N HIS A 146 -2.25 -11.05 17.63
CA HIS A 146 -0.83 -10.98 17.30
C HIS A 146 -0.48 -9.74 16.49
N PHE A 147 0.80 -9.57 16.14
CA PHE A 147 1.21 -8.56 15.16
C PHE A 147 0.75 -8.96 13.75
N PRO A 148 0.53 -8.01 12.83
CA PRO A 148 0.12 -8.34 11.47
C PRO A 148 1.10 -9.32 10.81
N LEU A 149 0.57 -10.43 10.29
CA LEU A 149 1.35 -11.44 9.57
C LEU A 149 0.84 -11.57 8.14
N ALA A 150 1.74 -11.82 7.20
CA ALA A 150 1.38 -12.11 5.81
C ALA A 150 0.53 -13.39 5.75
N ASP A 151 -0.63 -13.33 5.09
CA ASP A 151 -1.54 -14.48 4.93
C ASP A 151 -0.90 -15.53 4.00
N PRO A 152 -0.51 -16.71 4.51
CA PRO A 152 0.11 -17.77 3.70
C PRO A 152 -0.86 -18.42 2.72
N THR A 153 -2.16 -18.11 2.81
CA THR A 153 -3.21 -18.62 1.93
C THR A 153 -3.61 -17.63 0.83
N ALA A 154 -2.97 -16.45 0.78
CA ALA A 154 -3.16 -15.47 -0.27
C ALA A 154 -2.71 -16.00 -1.65
N ASP A 155 -3.19 -15.37 -2.72
CA ASP A 155 -2.87 -15.79 -4.10
C ASP A 155 -1.36 -15.66 -4.37
N ILE A 156 -0.73 -14.66 -3.76
CA ILE A 156 0.71 -14.46 -3.75
C ILE A 156 1.19 -14.43 -2.29
N TYR A 157 2.16 -15.27 -1.97
CA TYR A 157 2.91 -15.25 -0.72
C TYR A 157 4.40 -15.33 -1.03
N LEU A 158 5.15 -14.31 -0.63
CA LEU A 158 6.55 -14.09 -1.00
C LEU A 158 7.43 -14.01 0.25
N PRO A 159 8.09 -15.11 0.66
CA PRO A 159 9.17 -15.03 1.63
C PRO A 159 10.29 -14.14 1.10
N LEU A 160 10.70 -13.15 1.88
CA LEU A 160 11.79 -12.26 1.50
C LEU A 160 13.14 -12.95 1.70
N SER A 161 14.09 -12.69 0.80
CA SER A 161 15.47 -13.10 1.04
C SER A 161 16.02 -12.36 2.27
N PRO A 162 17.02 -12.92 2.99
CA PRO A 162 17.61 -12.24 4.15
C PRO A 162 18.09 -10.82 3.83
N ASP A 163 18.67 -10.61 2.65
CA ASP A 163 19.19 -9.31 2.23
C ASP A 163 18.06 -8.29 1.99
N ILE A 164 16.99 -8.70 1.28
CA ILE A 164 15.83 -7.83 1.03
C ILE A 164 15.09 -7.53 2.34
N TYR A 165 14.91 -8.54 3.19
CA TYR A 165 14.30 -8.35 4.49
C TYR A 165 15.10 -7.37 5.35
N GLN A 166 16.43 -7.51 5.39
CA GLN A 166 17.28 -6.60 6.15
C GLN A 166 17.23 -5.17 5.58
N GLN A 167 17.25 -5.00 4.26
CA GLN A 167 17.08 -3.68 3.64
C GLN A 167 15.73 -3.05 4.01
N LYS A 168 14.64 -3.81 3.91
CA LYS A 168 13.30 -3.37 4.32
C LYS A 168 13.29 -2.90 5.79
N LYS A 169 13.91 -3.67 6.70
CA LYS A 169 14.03 -3.25 8.12
C LYS A 169 14.83 -1.96 8.28
N ASN A 170 15.95 -1.82 7.58
CA ASN A 170 16.77 -0.61 7.64
C ASN A 170 16.02 0.62 7.12
N ILE A 171 15.17 0.47 6.09
CA ILE A 171 14.32 1.57 5.62
C ILE A 171 13.37 2.02 6.74
N ILE A 172 12.71 1.08 7.43
CA ILE A 172 11.83 1.37 8.56
C ILE A 172 12.58 2.03 9.73
N THR A 173 13.74 1.50 10.12
CA THR A 173 14.42 1.98 11.34
C THR A 173 15.34 3.16 11.11
N ASP A 174 16.02 3.23 9.97
CA ASP A 174 17.11 4.18 9.74
C ASP A 174 16.68 5.36 8.88
N ILE A 175 15.72 5.16 7.97
CA ILE A 175 15.22 6.20 7.06
C ILE A 175 13.90 6.78 7.56
N TYR A 176 12.90 5.93 7.78
CA TYR A 176 11.71 6.31 8.54
C TYR A 176 12.02 6.57 10.01
N GLY A 177 13.21 6.21 10.50
CA GLY A 177 13.74 6.60 11.81
C GLY A 177 12.90 6.12 12.99
N PHE A 178 12.13 5.04 12.82
CA PHE A 178 11.45 4.37 13.91
C PHE A 178 12.46 3.66 14.81
N SER A 179 12.32 3.78 16.13
CA SER A 179 13.22 3.06 17.05
C SER A 179 13.13 1.54 16.82
N HIS A 180 14.22 0.80 17.01
CA HIS A 180 14.20 -0.66 16.87
C HIS A 180 13.18 -1.38 17.79
N ASP A 181 12.78 -0.73 18.88
CA ASP A 181 11.75 -1.23 19.81
C ASP A 181 10.32 -0.75 19.47
N SER A 182 10.15 0.03 18.41
CA SER A 182 8.84 0.54 17.99
C SER A 182 7.95 -0.58 17.49
N TRP A 183 6.66 -0.25 17.32
CA TRP A 183 5.70 -1.18 16.74
C TRP A 183 6.09 -1.51 15.30
N GLU A 184 6.37 -0.50 14.47
CA GLU A 184 6.75 -0.61 13.05
C GLU A 184 7.99 -1.51 12.85
N ALA A 185 9.03 -1.33 13.67
CA ALA A 185 10.24 -2.15 13.60
C ALA A 185 9.99 -3.63 13.96
N LYS A 186 9.05 -3.89 14.89
CA LYS A 186 8.68 -5.24 15.34
C LYS A 186 7.75 -5.94 14.35
N ILE A 187 6.84 -5.21 13.73
CA ILE A 187 5.85 -5.78 12.82
C ILE A 187 6.39 -6.02 11.42
N THR A 188 7.48 -5.35 11.02
CA THR A 188 8.05 -5.46 9.66
C THR A 188 8.20 -6.94 9.25
N PRO A 189 7.32 -7.44 8.36
CA PRO A 189 7.18 -8.87 8.16
C PRO A 189 8.26 -9.40 7.23
N SER A 190 8.70 -10.65 7.46
CA SER A 190 9.71 -11.34 6.65
C SER A 190 9.15 -12.01 5.39
N ALA A 191 7.85 -11.92 5.20
CA ALA A 191 7.15 -12.30 3.97
C ALA A 191 6.13 -11.21 3.63
N GLU A 192 5.78 -11.13 2.35
CA GLU A 192 4.71 -10.25 1.86
C GLU A 192 3.66 -11.07 1.15
N ALA A 193 2.41 -10.65 1.27
CA ALA A 193 1.30 -11.40 0.69
C ALA A 193 0.29 -10.47 0.04
N PHE A 194 -0.28 -10.94 -1.07
CA PHE A 194 -1.23 -10.19 -1.88
C PHE A 194 -2.38 -11.07 -2.34
N ARG A 195 -3.60 -10.52 -2.28
CA ARG A 195 -4.76 -11.02 -3.01
C ARG A 195 -4.83 -10.32 -4.35
N THR A 196 -5.08 -11.06 -5.42
CA THR A 196 -4.94 -10.55 -6.80
C THR A 196 -6.25 -10.66 -7.57
N PHE A 197 -6.51 -9.67 -8.41
CA PHE A 197 -7.68 -9.63 -9.27
C PHE A 197 -7.29 -9.22 -10.68
N SER A 198 -7.80 -9.94 -11.68
CA SER A 198 -7.64 -9.61 -13.10
C SER A 198 -8.92 -9.00 -13.70
N THR A 199 -10.05 -9.09 -12.99
CA THR A 199 -11.32 -8.52 -13.43
C THR A 199 -12.08 -7.82 -12.31
N VAL A 200 -12.82 -6.78 -12.66
CA VAL A 200 -13.71 -6.05 -11.74
C VAL A 200 -14.73 -6.97 -11.09
N ALA A 201 -15.25 -7.96 -11.84
CA ALA A 201 -16.25 -8.90 -11.34
C ALA A 201 -15.70 -9.78 -10.21
N GLU A 202 -14.47 -10.29 -10.33
CA GLU A 202 -13.81 -11.09 -9.30
C GLU A 202 -13.57 -10.26 -8.03
N ALA A 203 -13.02 -9.05 -8.20
CA ALA A 203 -12.79 -8.13 -7.09
C ALA A 203 -14.10 -7.76 -6.39
N ALA A 204 -15.14 -7.38 -7.14
CA ALA A 204 -16.45 -7.04 -6.58
C ALA A 204 -17.07 -8.19 -5.77
N GLN A 205 -16.99 -9.42 -6.30
CA GLN A 205 -17.50 -10.60 -5.61
C GLN A 205 -16.71 -10.88 -4.31
N TRP A 206 -15.41 -10.65 -4.32
CA TRP A 206 -14.58 -10.80 -3.14
C TRP A 206 -14.86 -9.70 -2.11
N LEU A 207 -14.90 -8.43 -2.53
CA LEU A 207 -15.20 -7.29 -1.67
C LEU A 207 -16.56 -7.44 -0.97
N ASN A 208 -17.61 -7.80 -1.71
CA ASN A 208 -18.95 -7.99 -1.14
C ASN A 208 -19.02 -9.09 -0.07
N ARG A 209 -18.10 -10.06 -0.09
CA ARG A 209 -18.02 -11.13 0.92
C ARG A 209 -17.21 -10.76 2.14
N ASN A 210 -16.26 -9.83 2.00
CA ASN A 210 -15.27 -9.50 3.03
C ASN A 210 -15.41 -8.08 3.58
N ARG A 211 -16.37 -7.29 3.07
CA ARG A 211 -16.65 -5.94 3.59
C ARG A 211 -17.16 -6.04 5.03
N ILE A 212 -16.48 -5.33 5.93
CA ILE A 212 -16.97 -5.13 7.28
C ILE A 212 -18.12 -4.13 7.20
N LEU A 213 -19.36 -4.62 7.37
CA LEU A 213 -20.52 -3.74 7.45
C LEU A 213 -20.45 -2.95 8.78
N PRO A 214 -20.79 -1.65 8.77
CA PRO A 214 -20.77 -0.81 9.96
C PRO A 214 -21.75 -1.26 11.04
#